data_AF-B0T6A0-F1
#
_entry.id   AF-B0T6A0-F1
#
_cell.length_a   1.000
_cell.length_b   1.000
_cell.length_c   1.000
_cell.angle_alpha   90.00
_cell.angle_beta   90.00
_cell.angle_gamma   90.00
#
_symmetry.space_group_name_H-M   'P 1'
#
loop_
_entity.id
_entity.type
_entity.pdbx_description
1 polymer ?
#
loop_
_entity_poly.entity_id
_entity_poly.type
_entity_poly.pdbx_seq_one_letter_code
_entity_poly.pdbx_strand_id
1 'polypeptide(L)' 'MHFDFDAGKYAAYVWPAFALTVGTFVWMIADSLASARRWRREAERLQALRETKKP' A
#
# COMPACT_ATOMS: atom_id res chain seq x y z
N MET A 1 -18.83 -24.11 -1.91
CA MET A 1 -18.40 -23.13 -2.94
C MET A 1 -17.02 -23.56 -3.40
N HIS A 2 -16.92 -24.13 -4.60
CA HIS A 2 -15.63 -24.49 -5.21
C HIS A 2 -15.11 -23.25 -5.93
N PHE A 3 -13.92 -22.76 -5.58
CA PHE A 3 -13.31 -21.66 -6.30
C PHE A 3 -12.68 -22.23 -7.57
N ASP A 4 -13.37 -22.13 -8.70
CA ASP A 4 -12.84 -22.46 -10.02
C ASP A 4 -11.83 -21.39 -10.45
N PHE A 5 -10.65 -21.39 -9.80
CA PHE A 5 -9.47 -20.70 -10.31
C PHE A 5 -8.94 -21.34 -11.59
N ASP A 6 -9.50 -22.50 -11.95
CA ASP A 6 -9.20 -23.26 -13.15
C ASP A 6 -10.19 -22.88 -14.27
N ALA A 7 -9.97 -21.72 -14.90
CA ALA A 7 -10.59 -21.41 -16.19
C ALA A 7 -9.97 -22.26 -17.33
N GLY A 8 -9.52 -23.48 -17.03
CA GLY A 8 -8.73 -24.36 -17.88
C GLY A 8 -7.59 -23.61 -18.56
N LYS A 9 -7.34 -23.95 -19.83
CA LYS A 9 -6.40 -23.31 -20.76
C LYS A 9 -6.36 -21.77 -20.69
N TYR A 10 -7.46 -21.11 -20.34
CA TYR A 10 -7.57 -19.65 -20.39
C TYR A 10 -7.12 -18.94 -19.11
N ALA A 11 -6.99 -19.66 -18.00
CA ALA A 11 -6.54 -19.09 -16.72
C ALA A 11 -5.18 -18.41 -16.86
N ALA A 12 -4.24 -19.02 -17.60
CA ALA A 12 -2.90 -18.47 -17.85
C ALA A 12 -2.91 -17.15 -18.63
N TYR A 13 -3.95 -16.86 -19.42
CA TYR A 13 -4.09 -15.60 -20.15
C TYR A 13 -4.79 -14.51 -19.31
N VAL A 14 -5.69 -14.92 -18.42
CA VAL A 14 -6.51 -14.01 -17.60
C VAL A 14 -5.78 -13.59 -16.32
N TRP A 15 -5.13 -14.53 -15.65
CA TRP A 15 -4.43 -14.29 -14.38
C TRP A 15 -3.37 -13.19 -14.42
N PRO A 16 -2.56 -13.02 -15.48
CA PRO A 16 -1.55 -11.96 -15.52
C PRO A 16 -2.15 -10.55 -15.36
N ALA A 17 -3.32 -10.29 -15.95
CA ALA A 17 -4.00 -9.00 -15.82
C ALA A 17 -4.45 -8.74 -14.37
N PHE A 18 -4.97 -9.78 -13.71
CA PHE A 18 -5.35 -9.70 -12.30
C PHE A 18 -4.12 -9.55 -11.40
N ALA A 19 -3.04 -10.29 -11.67
CA ALA A 19 -1.79 -10.21 -10.93
C ALA A 19 -1.17 -8.81 -11.03
N LEU A 20 -1.20 -8.19 -12.21
CA LEU A 20 -0.78 -6.81 -12.39
C LEU A 20 -1.61 -5.85 -11.54
N THR A 21 -2.94 -5.99 -11.58
CA THR A 21 -3.85 -5.13 -10.82
C THR A 21 -3.61 -5.24 -9.31
N VAL A 22 -3.53 -6.47 -8.79
CA VAL A 22 -3.21 -6.73 -7.39
C VAL A 22 -1.83 -6.19 -7.05
N GLY A 23 -0.85 -6.37 -7.93
CA GLY A 23 0.50 -5.82 -7.78
C GLY A 23 0.50 -4.29 -7.66
N THR A 24 -0.23 -3.60 -8.52
CA THR A 24 -0.38 -2.14 -8.47
C THR A 24 -1.05 -1.69 -7.18
N PHE A 25 -2.10 -2.38 -6.73
CA PHE A 25 -2.74 -2.05 -5.45
C PHE A 25 -1.82 -2.26 -4.25
N VAL A 26 -1.10 -3.38 -4.20
CA VAL A 26 -0.12 -3.65 -3.14
C VAL A 26 0.97 -2.58 -3.13
N TRP A 27 1.46 -2.18 -4.30
CA TRP A 27 2.41 -1.08 -4.42
C TRP A 27 1.83 0.21 -3.85
N MET A 28 0.63 0.62 -4.31
CA MET A 28 0.00 1.86 -3.88
C MET A 28 -0.21 1.90 -2.36
N ILE A 29 -0.64 0.78 -1.77
CA ILE A 29 -0.79 0.65 -0.31
C ILE A 29 0.57 0.80 0.39
N ALA A 30 1.61 0.12 -0.11
CA ALA A 30 2.94 0.20 0.47
C ALA A 30 3.53 1.62 0.39
N ASP A 31 3.36 2.30 -0.74
CA ASP A 31 3.81 3.67 -0.97
C ASP A 31 3.07 4.66 -0.06
N SER A 32 1.75 4.51 0.08
CA SER A 32 0.94 5.31 1.00
C SER A 32 1.40 5.12 2.45
N LEU A 33 1.65 3.88 2.87
CA LEU A 33 2.14 3.57 4.21
C LEU A 33 3.54 4.15 4.45
N ALA A 34 4.43 4.06 3.46
CA ALA A 34 5.78 4.61 3.54
C ALA A 34 5.73 6.15 3.68
N SER A 35 4.89 6.80 2.89
CA SER A 35 4.66 8.25 2.95
C SER A 35 4.09 8.67 4.31
N ALA A 36 3.10 7.95 4.83
CA ALA A 36 2.54 8.20 6.15
C ALA A 36 3.57 8.05 7.26
N ARG A 37 4.44 7.02 7.20
CA ARG A 37 5.54 6.84 8.17
C ARG A 37 6.54 7.98 8.11
N ARG A 38 6.89 8.45 6.91
CA ARG A 38 7.81 9.59 6.72
C ARG A 38 7.24 10.87 7.33
N TRP A 39 5.95 11.15 7.09
CA TRP A 39 5.29 12.34 7.62
C TRP A 39 5.05 12.26 9.12
N ARG A 40 4.81 11.07 9.69
CA ARG A 40 4.72 10.90 11.15
C ARG A 40 6.00 11.30 11.86
N ARG A 41 7.17 10.90 11.34
CA ARG A 41 8.47 11.30 11.92
C ARG A 41 8.69 12.80 11.90
N GLU A 42 8.29 13.45 10.81
CA GLU A 42 8.42 14.91 10.70
C GLU A 42 7.40 15.62 11.60
N ALA A 43 6.17 15.10 11.70
CA ALA A 43 5.16 15.62 12.61
C ALA A 43 5.61 15.53 14.08
N GLU A 44 6.21 14.42 14.51
CA GLU A 44 6.76 14.26 15.86
C GLU A 44 7.87 15.29 16.14
N ARG A 45 8.76 15.54 15.17
CA ARG A 45 9.80 16.58 15.28
C ARG A 45 9.19 17.98 15.41
N LEU A 46 8.19 18.30 14.60
CA LEU A 46 7.49 19.59 14.64
C LEU A 46 6.69 19.76 15.94
N GLN A 47 6.11 18.69 16.48
CA GLN A 47 5.42 18.70 17.77
C GLN A 47 6.40 18.97 18.92
N ALA A 48 7.55 18.29 18.95
CA ALA A 48 8.58 18.49 19.97
C ALA A 48 9.12 19.94 19.98
N LEU A 49 9.33 20.53 18.79
CA LEU A 49 9.74 21.93 18.63
C LEU A 49 8.64 22.92 19.07
N ARG A 50 7.36 22.58 18.86
CA ARG A 50 6.23 23.41 19.27
C ARG A 50 6.04 23.40 20.79
N GLU A 51 6.28 22.26 21.44
CA GLU A 51 6.15 22.12 22.89
C GLU A 51 7.29 22.82 23.65
N THR A 52 8.52 22.77 23.13
CA THR A 52 9.65 23.55 23.66
C THR A 52 9.51 25.06 23.46
N LYS A 53 8.70 25.51 22.49
CA LYS A 53 8.43 26.94 22.24
C LYS A 53 7.22 27.48 23.01
N LYS A 54 6.51 26.64 23.77
CA LYS A 54 5.40 27.10 24.63
C LYS A 54 6.01 27.69 25.92
N PRO A 55 5.78 28.98 26.22
CA PRO A 55 6.37 29.66 27.39
C PRO A 55 5.83 29.12 28.72
#